data_AF-A0A967A9Y6-F1
#
_entry.id   AF-A0A967A9Y6-F1
#
_cell.length_a   1.000
_cell.length_b   1.000
_cell.length_c   1.000
_cell.angle_alpha   90.00
_cell.angle_beta   90.00
_cell.angle_gamma   90.00
#
_symmetry.space_group_name_H-M   'P 1'
#
loop_
_entity.id
_entity.type
_entity.pdbx_description
1 polymer ?
#
loop_
_entity_poly.entity_id
_entity_poly.type
_entity_poly.pdbx_seq_one_letter_code
_entity_poly.pdbx_strand_id
1 'polypeptide(L)'
;MRIRRERPQVFGTAASYRPVQARGDKLAYVVAYGRGEAMMAIAPRWCMKLNADWGDTVLDVPPGRWRNIFDGSLLNGGVCRLQDMLRPFPVALLCQESS
;
A
#
# COMPACT_ATOMS: atom_id res chain seq x y z
N MET A 1 18.47 -3.93 4.02
CA MET A 1 17.22 -3.20 3.70
C MET A 1 17.54 -1.74 3.36
N ARG A 2 17.38 -1.34 2.10
CA ARG A 2 17.86 -0.05 1.58
C ARG A 2 17.03 1.15 2.07
N ILE A 3 15.71 1.02 2.12
CA ILE A 3 14.78 2.08 2.56
C ILE A 3 14.91 2.46 4.04
N ARG A 4 15.13 1.48 4.92
CA ARG A 4 15.34 1.77 6.36
C ARG A 4 16.59 2.63 6.58
N ARG A 5 17.57 2.53 5.69
CA ARG A 5 18.81 3.32 5.69
C ARG A 5 18.62 4.69 5.02
N GLU A 6 17.81 4.76 3.96
CA GLU A 6 17.60 5.98 3.17
C GLU A 6 16.57 6.95 3.78
N ARG A 7 15.61 6.47 4.59
CA ARG A 7 14.59 7.33 5.23
C ARG A 7 14.36 6.98 6.70
N PRO A 8 15.36 7.11 7.59
CA PRO A 8 15.26 6.70 8.99
C PRO A 8 14.14 7.43 9.75
N GLN A 9 13.83 8.68 9.41
CA GLN A 9 12.72 9.44 10.01
C GLN A 9 11.34 8.79 9.86
N VAL A 10 11.11 7.98 8.82
CA VAL A 10 9.85 7.24 8.63
C VAL A 10 9.78 5.98 9.50
N PHE A 11 10.91 5.56 10.09
CA PHE A 11 11.00 4.38 10.95
C PHE A 11 11.21 4.74 12.44
N GLY A 12 11.36 6.03 12.76
CA GLY A 12 11.53 6.54 14.12
C GLY A 12 10.23 6.52 14.95
N THR A 13 10.36 6.76 16.25
CA THR A 13 9.25 6.77 17.23
C THR A 13 8.15 7.81 16.96
N ALA A 14 8.42 8.81 16.12
CA ALA A 14 7.46 9.82 15.69
C ALA A 14 6.64 9.43 14.44
N ALA A 15 6.95 8.30 13.79
CA ALA A 15 6.25 7.89 12.58
C ALA A 15 4.87 7.33 12.92
N SER A 16 3.84 8.17 12.77
CA SER A 16 2.45 7.79 13.02
C SER A 16 2.02 6.60 12.15
N TYR A 17 1.23 5.71 12.72
CA TYR A 17 0.59 4.60 12.03
C TYR A 17 -0.82 5.05 11.63
N ARG A 18 -1.13 5.06 10.34
CA ARG A 18 -2.46 5.44 9.85
C ARG A 18 -3.09 4.26 9.11
N PRO A 19 -4.18 3.66 9.60
CA PRO A 19 -4.85 2.59 8.86
C PRO A 19 -5.37 3.13 7.51
N VAL A 20 -5.24 2.31 6.47
CA VAL A 20 -5.79 2.61 5.14
C VAL A 20 -7.04 1.80 4.96
N GLN A 21 -8.17 2.47 4.67
CA GLN A 21 -9.46 1.80 4.59
C GLN A 21 -9.57 0.96 3.32
N ALA A 22 -10.11 -0.24 3.49
CA ALA A 22 -10.43 -1.16 2.40
C ALA A 22 -11.94 -1.34 2.30
N ARG A 23 -12.46 -1.45 1.09
CA ARG A 23 -13.90 -1.68 0.80
C ARG A 23 -14.04 -2.76 -0.27
N GLY A 24 -15.16 -3.46 -0.28
CA GLY A 24 -15.47 -4.56 -1.23
C GLY A 24 -15.40 -5.95 -0.60
N ASP A 25 -15.69 -6.97 -1.39
CA ASP A 25 -15.98 -8.35 -0.92
C ASP A 25 -14.79 -9.02 -0.22
N LYS A 26 -13.55 -8.61 -0.53
CA LYS A 26 -12.33 -9.18 0.04
C LYS A 26 -11.60 -8.21 0.96
N LEU A 27 -12.28 -7.20 1.53
CA LEU A 27 -11.65 -6.23 2.44
C LEU A 27 -10.91 -6.88 3.63
N ALA A 28 -11.41 -8.02 4.13
CA ALA A 28 -10.79 -8.75 5.25
C ALA A 28 -9.48 -9.48 4.86
N TYR A 29 -9.16 -9.53 3.57
CA TYR A 29 -8.00 -10.24 3.02
C TYR A 29 -6.81 -9.31 2.77
N VAL A 30 -6.92 -8.03 3.10
CA VAL A 30 -5.83 -7.05 2.97
C VAL A 30 -5.46 -6.45 4.32
N VAL A 31 -4.17 -6.20 4.50
CA VAL A 31 -3.66 -5.32 5.54
C VAL A 31 -2.98 -4.16 4.83
N ALA A 32 -3.46 -2.94 5.08
CA ALA A 32 -2.91 -1.73 4.50
C ALA A 32 -2.76 -0.64 5.57
N TYR A 33 -1.57 -0.03 5.63
CA TYR A 33 -1.29 1.02 6.58
C TYR A 33 -0.25 2.00 6.06
N GLY A 34 -0.42 3.26 6.44
CA GLY A 34 0.53 4.34 6.27
C GLY A 34 1.50 4.42 7.43
N ARG A 35 2.73 4.88 7.13
CA ARG A 35 3.75 5.21 8.12
C ARG A 35 4.29 6.62 7.85
N GLY A 36 4.04 7.53 8.80
CA GLY A 36 4.18 8.97 8.53
C GLY A 36 3.24 9.40 7.39
N GLU A 37 3.60 10.46 6.67
CA GLU A 37 2.78 10.93 5.54
C GLU A 37 3.24 10.36 4.19
N ALA A 38 4.46 9.79 4.13
CA ALA A 38 5.14 9.51 2.87
C ALA A 38 5.32 8.03 2.52
N MET A 39 4.81 7.09 3.34
CA MET A 39 4.90 5.65 3.05
C MET A 39 3.61 4.90 3.35
N MET A 40 3.33 3.88 2.55
CA MET A 40 2.21 2.96 2.76
C MET A 40 2.62 1.52 2.41
N ALA A 41 2.34 0.58 3.31
CA ALA A 41 2.53 -0.85 3.08
C ALA A 41 1.18 -1.53 2.84
N ILE A 42 1.12 -2.43 1.85
CA ILE A 42 -0.06 -3.18 1.46
C ILE A 42 0.34 -4.64 1.29
N ALA A 43 -0.35 -5.55 1.97
CA ALA A 43 -0.10 -6.97 1.88
C ALA A 43 -1.40 -7.79 1.97
N PRO A 44 -1.52 -8.89 1.21
CA PRO A 44 -2.59 -9.86 1.41
C PRO A 44 -2.40 -10.62 2.72
N ARG A 45 -3.51 -11.05 3.30
CA ARG A 45 -3.61 -12.04 4.38
C ARG A 45 -4.56 -13.15 3.95
N TRP A 46 -4.35 -14.36 4.48
CA TRP A 46 -5.10 -15.55 4.08
C TRP A 46 -5.02 -15.83 2.57
N CYS A 47 -3.82 -15.70 1.98
CA CYS A 47 -3.59 -15.78 0.54
C CYS A 47 -4.15 -17.05 -0.12
N MET A 48 -4.12 -18.20 0.57
CA MET A 48 -4.70 -19.45 0.06
C MET A 48 -6.21 -19.36 -0.17
N LYS A 49 -6.93 -18.61 0.66
CA LYS A 49 -8.38 -18.38 0.51
C LYS A 49 -8.69 -17.26 -0.48
N LEU A 50 -7.77 -16.31 -0.66
CA LEU A 50 -7.90 -15.21 -1.60
C LEU A 50 -7.79 -15.69 -3.06
N ASN A 51 -6.97 -16.72 -3.31
CA ASN A 51 -6.72 -17.26 -4.66
C ASN A 51 -6.28 -16.19 -5.69
N ALA A 52 -5.55 -15.17 -5.22
CA ALA A 52 -5.12 -14.00 -6.00
C ALA A 52 -6.26 -13.23 -6.72
N ASP A 53 -7.51 -13.41 -6.28
CA ASP A 53 -8.69 -12.72 -6.79
C ASP A 53 -9.18 -11.70 -5.77
N TRP A 54 -9.06 -10.42 -6.14
CA TRP A 54 -9.47 -9.31 -5.30
C TRP A 54 -10.90 -8.85 -5.58
N GLY A 55 -11.57 -9.36 -6.63
CA GLY A 55 -12.92 -8.93 -7.00
C GLY A 55 -13.04 -7.41 -7.16
N ASP A 56 -14.01 -6.82 -6.45
CA ASP A 56 -14.28 -5.38 -6.40
C ASP A 56 -13.48 -4.63 -5.31
N THR A 57 -12.54 -5.28 -4.63
CA THR A 57 -11.88 -4.71 -3.46
C THR A 57 -10.99 -3.52 -3.82
N VAL A 58 -11.18 -2.42 -3.10
CA VAL A 58 -10.47 -1.15 -3.28
C VAL A 58 -9.83 -0.67 -1.98
N LEU A 59 -8.79 0.16 -2.10
CA LEU A 59 -8.20 0.94 -1.02
C LEU A 59 -8.45 2.44 -1.23
N ASP A 60 -8.76 3.13 -0.14
CA ASP A 60 -8.84 4.60 -0.11
C ASP A 60 -7.44 5.17 0.16
N VAL A 61 -6.65 5.34 -0.90
CA VAL A 61 -5.28 5.83 -0.84
C VAL A 61 -5.30 7.36 -0.69
N PRO A 62 -4.53 7.95 0.25
CA PRO A 62 -4.47 9.40 0.40
C PRO A 62 -4.06 10.11 -0.90
N PRO A 63 -4.58 11.32 -1.17
CA PRO A 63 -4.22 12.09 -2.35
C PRO A 63 -2.71 12.26 -2.52
N GLY A 64 -2.25 12.28 -3.78
CA GLY A 64 -0.84 12.44 -4.14
C GLY A 64 -0.38 11.43 -5.18
N ARG A 65 0.88 11.55 -5.61
CA ARG A 65 1.54 10.56 -6.46
C ARG A 65 2.33 9.60 -5.61
N TRP A 66 2.13 8.32 -5.86
CA TRP A 66 2.73 7.24 -5.11
C TRP A 66 3.51 6.34 -6.06
N ARG A 67 4.72 5.97 -5.64
CA ARG A 67 5.58 5.04 -6.35
C ARG A 67 5.66 3.73 -5.60
N ASN A 68 5.32 2.62 -6.24
CA ASN A 68 5.63 1.30 -5.71
C ASN A 68 7.12 1.02 -5.90
N ILE A 69 7.83 0.75 -4.81
CA ILE A 69 9.27 0.55 -4.84
C ILE A 69 9.68 -0.81 -5.42
N PHE A 70 8.75 -1.78 -5.48
CA PHE A 70 9.08 -3.14 -5.89
C PHE A 70 9.11 -3.29 -7.40
N ASP A 71 8.24 -2.58 -8.10
CA ASP A 71 8.09 -2.64 -9.57
C ASP A 71 8.29 -1.28 -10.25
N GLY A 72 8.45 -0.19 -9.50
CA GLY A 72 8.62 1.16 -10.00
C GLY A 72 7.35 1.83 -10.52
N SER A 73 6.19 1.16 -10.46
CA SER A 73 4.91 1.67 -10.94
C SER A 73 4.46 2.92 -10.19
N LEU A 74 3.70 3.76 -10.89
CA LEU A 74 3.14 4.99 -10.35
C LEU A 74 1.62 4.85 -10.26
N LEU A 75 1.07 5.31 -9.14
CA LEU A 75 -0.37 5.41 -8.93
C LEU A 75 -0.71 6.76 -8.31
N ASN A 76 -1.85 7.29 -8.73
CA ASN A 76 -2.44 8.46 -8.11
C ASN A 76 -3.30 8.01 -6.93
N GLY A 77 -3.26 8.75 -5.83
CA GLY A 77 -4.15 8.57 -4.69
C GLY A 77 -5.63 8.70 -5.09
N GLY A 78 -6.51 8.27 -4.20
CA GLY A 78 -7.93 8.09 -4.45
C GLY A 78 -8.36 6.64 -4.22
N VAL A 79 -9.45 6.24 -4.86
CA VAL A 79 -9.97 4.87 -4.77
C VAL A 79 -9.21 3.99 -5.76
N CYS A 80 -8.37 3.09 -5.25
CA CYS A 80 -7.51 2.23 -6.08
C CYS A 80 -7.94 0.77 -5.96
N ARG A 81 -8.10 0.07 -7.09
CA ARG A 81 -8.42 -1.37 -7.10
C ARG A 81 -7.21 -2.20 -6.68
N LEU A 82 -7.38 -3.07 -5.68
CA LEU A 82 -6.32 -3.97 -5.23
C LEU A 82 -5.84 -4.92 -6.34
N GLN A 83 -6.76 -5.34 -7.20
CA GLN A 83 -6.45 -6.19 -8.35
C GLN A 83 -5.41 -5.56 -9.27
N ASP A 84 -5.42 -4.24 -9.44
CA ASP A 84 -4.49 -3.55 -10.32
C ASP A 84 -3.19 -3.21 -9.59
N MET A 85 -3.28 -2.78 -8.33
CA MET A 85 -2.11 -2.43 -7.51
C MET A 85 -1.17 -3.62 -7.27
N LEU A 86 -1.72 -4.83 -7.10
CA LEU A 86 -0.95 -6.03 -6.75
C LEU A 86 -0.79 -7.01 -7.92
N ARG A 87 -1.23 -6.65 -9.13
CA ARG A 87 -0.99 -7.44 -10.35
C ARG A 87 0.50 -7.64 -10.64
N PRO A 88 1.36 -6.59 -10.58
CA PRO A 88 2.77 -6.76 -10.94
C PRO A 88 3.59 -7.44 -9.83
N PHE A 89 3.21 -7.23 -8.57
CA PHE A 89 3.87 -7.82 -7.40
C PHE A 89 2.85 -8.09 -6.29
N PRO A 90 2.90 -9.25 -5.60
CA PRO A 90 1.83 -9.68 -4.69
C PRO A 90 1.72 -8.84 -3.40
N VAL A 91 2.64 -7.92 -3.18
CA VAL A 91 2.63 -6.89 -2.12
C VAL A 91 3.00 -5.54 -2.72
N ALA A 92 2.68 -4.44 -2.05
CA ALA A 92 3.13 -3.12 -2.46
C ALA A 92 3.72 -2.36 -1.28
N LEU A 93 4.80 -1.61 -1.55
CA LEU A 93 5.30 -0.60 -0.64
C LEU A 93 5.39 0.71 -1.42
N LEU A 94 4.47 1.60 -1.10
CA LEU A 94 4.29 2.86 -1.79
C LEU A 94 5.05 3.95 -1.05
N CYS A 95 5.81 4.75 -1.79
CA CYS A 95 6.43 5.97 -1.32
C CYS A 95 5.77 7.15 -2.03
N GLN A 96 5.31 8.15 -1.27
CA GLN A 96 4.82 9.38 -1.87
C GLN A 96 6.00 10.10 -2.54
N GLU A 97 5.79 10.57 -3.77
CA GLU A 97 6.74 11.44 -4.43
C GLU A 97 6.70 12.81 -3.74
N SER A 98 7.83 13.21 -3.16
CA SER A 98 8.04 14.59 -2.73
C SER A 98 8.08 15.45 -3.99
N SER A 99 7.15 16.39 -4.12
CA SER A 99 7.31 17.49 -5.09
C SER A 99 8.51 18.35 -4.73
#